data_AF-A0A820Z8M3-F1
#
_entry.id   AF-A0A820Z8M3-F1
#
_cell.length_a   1.000
_cell.length_b   1.000
_cell.length_c   1.000
_cell.angle_alpha   90.00
_cell.angle_beta   90.00
_cell.angle_gamma   90.00
#
_symmetry.space_group_name_H-M   'P 1'
#
loop_
_entity.id
_entity.type
_entity.pdbx_description
1 polymer ?
#
loop_
_entity_poly.entity_id
_entity_poly.type
_entity_poly.pdbx_seq_one_letter_code
_entity_poly.pdbx_strand_id
1 'polypeptide(L)'
;HDNDRVLICLYSEIFLNDLLAPIYLNVAREVTFINGIDVIRKLEKHVLDGHFQATTNFIVIDVTDLYRMIPREGALHALMRLLKKHSDHGKIGTLSIDAIMRMARLVLDTNCFAYDNKYYKQTRGGAMGFTFTQALANIYMHEWEQDLIQHQVVHNGIYGRYIDDIFMTTNQNRDAIKIQFEKVAKKNINIKINFEIDTSVNFFDVTINNEDGCLKTYLYHKTTAEPYILPYTSDHPRHVHRNIPYAALLRAARICSDVYDFNRERIRIDISLLLNNYPPNFIRKQFDRFFQVNNAMPVLDESNSQVYHRLHQQLLH
;
A
#
# COMPACT_ATOMS: atom_id res chain seq x y z
N HIS A 1 -25.49 16.54 -28.64
CA HIS A 1 -24.45 15.84 -29.42
C HIS A 1 -23.10 15.74 -28.71
N ASP A 2 -22.46 16.83 -28.28
CA ASP A 2 -21.18 16.69 -27.53
C ASP A 2 -21.37 16.15 -26.10
N ASN A 3 -22.44 16.55 -25.40
CA ASN A 3 -22.76 15.98 -24.08
C ASN A 3 -23.02 14.46 -24.14
N ASP A 4 -23.70 13.98 -25.19
CA ASP A 4 -24.02 12.55 -25.33
C ASP A 4 -22.74 11.72 -25.53
N ARG A 5 -21.76 12.26 -26.27
CA ARG A 5 -20.47 11.59 -26.47
C ARG A 5 -19.64 11.51 -25.19
N VAL A 6 -19.64 12.57 -24.38
CA VAL A 6 -18.96 12.58 -23.08
C VAL A 6 -19.59 11.56 -22.12
N LEU A 7 -20.93 11.53 -22.04
CA LEU A 7 -21.64 10.54 -21.23
C LEU A 7 -21.37 9.11 -21.68
N ILE A 8 -21.39 8.83 -22.99
CA ILE A 8 -21.06 7.50 -23.53
C ILE A 8 -19.65 7.08 -23.15
N CYS A 9 -18.67 8.00 -23.19
CA CYS A 9 -17.29 7.69 -22.80
C CYS A 9 -17.18 7.37 -21.31
N LEU A 10 -17.82 8.16 -20.44
CA LEU A 10 -17.84 7.93 -18.99
C LEU A 10 -18.51 6.59 -18.64
N TYR A 11 -19.65 6.27 -19.24
CA TYR A 11 -20.30 4.97 -19.02
C TYR A 11 -19.49 3.81 -19.57
N SER A 12 -18.87 3.97 -20.75
CA SER A 12 -18.00 2.95 -21.34
C SER A 12 -16.78 2.68 -20.46
N GLU A 13 -16.25 3.72 -19.82
CA GLU A 13 -15.13 3.64 -18.90
C GLU A 13 -15.47 2.83 -17.64
N ILE A 14 -16.57 3.19 -16.96
CA ILE A 14 -17.05 2.49 -15.77
C ILE A 14 -17.34 1.03 -16.11
N PHE A 15 -18.04 0.80 -17.22
CA PHE A 15 -18.36 -0.55 -17.69
C PHE A 15 -17.10 -1.39 -17.95
N LEU A 16 -16.09 -0.83 -18.63
CA LEU A 16 -14.84 -1.54 -18.88
C LEU A 16 -14.08 -1.83 -17.58
N ASN A 17 -14.08 -0.90 -16.62
CA ASN A 17 -13.48 -1.15 -15.31
C ASN A 17 -14.19 -2.30 -14.58
N ASP A 18 -15.52 -2.28 -14.52
CA ASP A 18 -16.32 -3.30 -13.84
C ASP A 18 -16.16 -4.69 -14.47
N LEU A 19 -15.92 -4.73 -15.78
CA LEU A 19 -15.62 -5.96 -16.52
C LEU A 19 -14.20 -6.48 -16.22
N LEU A 20 -13.20 -5.60 -16.22
CA LEU A 20 -11.78 -5.98 -16.20
C LEU A 20 -11.18 -6.11 -14.80
N ALA A 21 -11.60 -5.27 -13.86
CA ALA A 21 -11.04 -5.27 -12.51
C ALA A 21 -11.17 -6.63 -11.81
N PRO A 22 -12.32 -7.35 -11.87
CA PRO A 22 -12.44 -8.67 -11.26
C PRO A 22 -11.50 -9.71 -11.87
N ILE A 23 -11.32 -9.68 -13.20
CA ILE A 23 -10.42 -10.58 -13.92
C ILE A 23 -8.99 -10.32 -13.46
N TYR A 24 -8.58 -9.06 -13.46
CA TYR A 24 -7.25 -8.66 -13.02
C TYR A 24 -6.98 -9.02 -11.56
N LEU A 25 -7.91 -8.70 -10.65
CA LEU A 25 -7.77 -8.98 -9.22
C LEU A 25 -7.63 -10.48 -8.94
N ASN A 26 -8.34 -11.32 -9.70
CA ASN A 26 -8.19 -12.77 -9.59
C ASN A 26 -6.80 -13.25 -10.04
N VAL A 27 -6.27 -12.69 -11.13
CA VAL A 27 -4.96 -13.06 -11.68
C VAL A 27 -3.81 -12.59 -10.80
N ALA A 28 -3.90 -11.36 -10.30
CA ALA A 28 -2.85 -10.71 -9.53
C ALA A 28 -3.00 -10.88 -8.00
N ARG A 29 -3.94 -11.70 -7.53
CA ARG A 29 -4.29 -11.83 -6.10
C ARG A 29 -3.09 -12.09 -5.21
N GLU A 30 -2.23 -13.02 -5.59
CA GLU A 30 -1.06 -13.43 -4.77
C GLU A 30 0.06 -12.37 -4.73
N VAL A 31 0.08 -11.48 -5.73
CA VAL A 31 1.13 -10.46 -5.90
C VAL A 31 0.64 -9.04 -5.62
N THR A 32 -0.63 -8.88 -5.22
CA THR A 32 -1.20 -7.59 -4.84
C THR A 32 -1.14 -7.43 -3.33
N PHE A 33 -0.62 -6.30 -2.86
CA PHE A 33 -0.78 -5.86 -1.48
C PHE A 33 -1.98 -4.92 -1.37
N ILE A 34 -2.69 -4.95 -0.24
CA ILE A 34 -3.84 -4.07 0.00
C ILE A 34 -3.50 -3.01 1.04
N ASN A 35 -2.70 -3.36 2.05
CA ASN A 35 -2.30 -2.48 3.13
C ASN A 35 -1.05 -3.02 3.86
N GLY A 36 -0.51 -2.27 4.82
CA GLY A 36 0.65 -2.66 5.61
C GLY A 36 0.48 -3.96 6.40
N ILE A 37 -0.73 -4.29 6.88
CA ILE A 37 -0.96 -5.54 7.63
C ILE A 37 -0.78 -6.77 6.73
N ASP A 38 -1.16 -6.69 5.46
CA ASP A 38 -0.97 -7.81 4.53
C ASP A 38 0.51 -8.04 4.22
N VAL A 39 1.32 -6.97 4.23
CA VAL A 39 2.78 -7.07 4.10
C VAL A 39 3.38 -7.75 5.33
N ILE A 40 2.98 -7.33 6.53
CA ILE A 40 3.42 -7.94 7.80
C ILE A 40 3.07 -9.43 7.82
N ARG A 41 1.84 -9.81 7.49
CA ARG A 41 1.42 -11.22 7.45
C ARG A 41 2.26 -12.06 6.48
N LYS A 42 2.59 -11.53 5.29
CA LYS A 42 3.47 -12.24 4.35
C LYS A 42 4.89 -12.37 4.89
N LEU A 43 5.40 -11.34 5.58
CA LEU A 43 6.73 -11.39 6.20
C LEU A 43 6.78 -12.38 7.37
N GLU A 44 5.79 -12.37 8.26
CA GLU A 44 5.68 -13.34 9.36
C GLU A 44 5.63 -14.78 8.82
N LYS A 45 4.83 -15.02 7.78
CA LYS A 45 4.81 -16.32 7.09
C LYS A 45 6.18 -16.68 6.53
N HIS A 46 6.86 -15.73 5.88
CA HIS A 46 8.19 -15.93 5.32
C HIS A 46 9.26 -16.23 6.39
N VAL A 47 9.11 -15.68 7.61
CA VAL A 47 9.90 -16.06 8.80
C VAL A 47 9.57 -17.49 9.23
N LEU A 48 8.29 -17.84 9.36
CA LEU A 48 7.85 -19.19 9.74
C LEU A 48 8.29 -20.28 8.76
N ASP A 49 8.32 -19.96 7.46
CA ASP A 49 8.78 -20.85 6.39
C ASP A 49 10.32 -21.00 6.37
N GLY A 50 11.06 -20.29 7.23
CA GLY A 50 12.52 -20.38 7.35
C GLY A 50 13.29 -19.65 6.24
N HIS A 51 12.63 -18.76 5.51
CA HIS A 51 13.23 -18.02 4.39
C HIS A 51 13.82 -16.67 4.80
N PHE A 52 13.43 -16.14 5.96
CA PHE A 52 13.98 -14.91 6.54
C PHE A 52 15.32 -15.17 7.26
N GLN A 53 16.34 -14.37 6.94
CA GLN A 53 17.72 -14.56 7.36
C GLN A 53 18.33 -13.24 7.83
N ALA A 54 19.46 -13.30 8.53
CA ALA A 54 20.24 -12.10 8.89
C ALA A 54 20.70 -11.29 7.66
N THR A 55 20.86 -11.96 6.52
CA THR A 55 21.22 -11.34 5.24
C THR A 55 20.01 -10.78 4.47
N THR A 56 18.79 -10.98 4.97
CA THR A 56 17.57 -10.48 4.29
C THR A 56 17.60 -8.96 4.24
N ASN A 57 17.59 -8.43 3.02
CA ASN A 57 17.34 -7.03 2.75
C ASN A 57 15.93 -6.87 2.17
N PHE A 58 15.33 -5.73 2.45
CA PHE A 58 14.08 -5.29 1.85
C PHE A 58 14.36 -4.38 0.67
N ILE A 59 13.45 -4.42 -0.29
CA ILE A 59 13.51 -3.56 -1.47
C ILE A 59 12.15 -2.88 -1.61
N VAL A 60 12.17 -1.55 -1.65
CA VAL A 60 11.01 -0.74 -2.02
C VAL A 60 11.29 -0.13 -3.38
N ILE A 61 10.36 -0.28 -4.31
CA ILE A 61 10.45 0.27 -5.66
C ILE A 61 9.26 1.18 -5.90
N ASP A 62 9.55 2.41 -6.28
CA ASP A 62 8.58 3.42 -6.72
C ASP A 62 8.60 3.50 -8.25
N VAL A 63 7.43 3.32 -8.88
CA VAL A 63 7.27 3.44 -10.34
C VAL A 63 6.87 4.87 -10.69
N THR A 64 7.83 5.62 -11.26
CA THR A 64 7.65 7.04 -11.55
C THR A 64 6.59 7.30 -12.62
N ASP A 65 5.66 8.21 -12.32
CA ASP A 65 4.65 8.73 -13.27
C ASP A 65 3.84 7.61 -13.97
N LEU A 66 3.53 6.51 -13.26
CA LEU A 66 2.94 5.29 -13.82
C LEU A 66 1.86 5.58 -14.87
N TYR A 67 0.79 6.30 -14.50
CA TYR A 67 -0.34 6.57 -15.39
C TYR A 67 0.00 7.42 -16.61
N ARG A 68 0.99 8.30 -16.51
CA ARG A 68 1.41 9.18 -17.62
C ARG A 68 2.37 8.51 -18.57
N MET A 69 3.16 7.54 -18.07
CA MET A 69 4.25 6.94 -18.83
C MET A 69 3.83 5.70 -19.62
N ILE A 70 2.71 5.06 -19.26
CA ILE A 70 2.22 3.86 -19.94
C ILE A 70 1.94 4.12 -21.43
N PRO A 71 2.55 3.35 -22.35
CA PRO A 71 2.29 3.47 -23.77
C PRO A 71 0.93 2.86 -24.10
N ARG A 72 0.10 3.62 -24.81
CA ARG A 72 -1.28 3.24 -25.14
C ARG A 72 -1.38 1.89 -25.86
N GLU A 73 -0.63 1.70 -26.95
CA GLU A 73 -0.65 0.43 -27.69
C GLU A 73 -0.05 -0.73 -26.88
N GLY A 74 0.96 -0.47 -26.04
CA GLY A 74 1.51 -1.47 -25.14
C GLY A 74 0.47 -1.97 -24.14
N ALA A 75 -0.29 -1.07 -23.52
CA ALA A 75 -1.37 -1.41 -22.59
C ALA A 75 -2.51 -2.16 -23.29
N LEU A 76 -2.90 -1.74 -24.50
CA LEU A 76 -3.93 -2.43 -25.29
C LEU A 76 -3.48 -3.84 -25.70
N HIS A 77 -2.20 -4.04 -26.03
CA HIS A 77 -1.66 -5.37 -26.30
C HIS A 77 -1.66 -6.26 -25.05
N ALA A 78 -1.30 -5.70 -23.88
CA ALA A 78 -1.36 -6.42 -22.61
C ALA A 78 -2.81 -6.83 -22.27
N LEU A 79 -3.76 -5.90 -22.43
CA LEU A 79 -5.18 -6.17 -22.29
C LEU A 79 -5.65 -7.29 -23.22
N MET A 80 -5.31 -7.22 -24.51
CA MET A 80 -5.66 -8.26 -25.48
C MET A 80 -5.17 -9.65 -25.05
N ARG A 81 -3.92 -9.74 -24.56
CA ARG A 81 -3.36 -11.01 -24.06
C ARG A 81 -4.09 -11.53 -22.83
N LEU A 82 -4.38 -10.65 -21.86
CA LEU A 82 -5.17 -11.00 -20.69
C LEU A 82 -6.55 -11.54 -21.08
N LEU A 83 -7.27 -10.81 -21.94
CA LEU A 83 -8.60 -11.19 -22.40
C LEU A 83 -8.59 -12.54 -23.11
N LYS A 84 -7.63 -12.80 -24.00
CA LYS A 84 -7.48 -14.10 -24.67
C LYS A 84 -7.24 -15.25 -23.69
N LYS A 85 -6.44 -15.02 -22.65
CA LYS A 85 -6.12 -16.03 -21.62
C LYS A 85 -7.34 -16.39 -20.76
N HIS A 86 -8.23 -15.45 -20.54
CA HIS A 86 -9.38 -15.61 -19.64
C HIS A 86 -10.74 -15.64 -20.35
N SER A 87 -10.75 -15.63 -21.68
CA SER A 87 -11.97 -15.74 -22.46
C SER A 87 -12.50 -17.15 -22.54
N ASP A 88 -13.82 -17.27 -22.50
CA ASP A 88 -14.51 -18.49 -22.90
C ASP A 88 -14.95 -18.35 -24.36
N HIS A 89 -14.38 -19.17 -25.25
CA HIS A 89 -14.69 -19.19 -26.68
C HIS A 89 -14.56 -17.79 -27.34
N GLY A 90 -13.54 -17.02 -26.94
CA GLY A 90 -13.28 -15.68 -27.46
C GLY A 90 -14.21 -14.58 -26.92
N LYS A 91 -14.91 -14.86 -25.81
CA LYS A 91 -15.80 -13.91 -25.13
C LYS A 91 -15.48 -13.78 -23.64
N ILE A 92 -15.83 -12.62 -23.08
CA ILE A 92 -15.91 -12.39 -21.64
C ILE A 92 -17.38 -12.13 -21.32
N GLY A 93 -18.03 -13.08 -20.64
CA GLY A 93 -19.47 -13.08 -20.52
C GLY A 93 -20.12 -13.12 -21.91
N THR A 94 -20.90 -12.08 -22.25
CA THR A 94 -21.60 -11.98 -23.53
C THR A 94 -20.80 -11.23 -24.61
N LEU A 95 -19.72 -10.53 -24.24
CA LEU A 95 -18.98 -9.65 -25.14
C LEU A 95 -17.82 -10.37 -25.83
N SER A 96 -17.65 -10.14 -27.14
CA SER A 96 -16.45 -10.56 -27.85
C SER A 96 -15.24 -9.73 -27.44
N ILE A 97 -14.05 -10.34 -27.46
CA ILE A 97 -12.79 -9.63 -27.23
C ILE A 97 -12.65 -8.41 -28.15
N ASP A 98 -13.05 -8.54 -29.43
CA ASP A 98 -13.00 -7.45 -30.41
C ASP A 98 -13.89 -6.26 -30.00
N ALA A 99 -15.10 -6.53 -29.48
CA ALA A 99 -15.97 -5.46 -28.96
C ALA A 99 -15.34 -4.74 -27.77
N ILE A 100 -14.79 -5.49 -26.81
CA ILE A 100 -14.09 -4.92 -25.64
C ILE A 100 -12.91 -4.05 -26.07
N MET A 101 -12.12 -4.53 -27.02
CA MET A 101 -10.95 -3.83 -27.54
C MET A 101 -11.31 -2.56 -28.31
N ARG A 102 -12.42 -2.56 -29.07
CA ARG A 102 -12.94 -1.34 -29.71
C ARG A 102 -13.39 -0.31 -28.68
N MET A 103 -14.10 -0.72 -27.63
CA MET A 103 -14.50 0.19 -26.54
C MET A 103 -13.27 0.76 -25.81
N ALA A 104 -12.30 -0.09 -25.48
CA ALA A 104 -11.04 0.33 -24.86
C ALA A 104 -10.30 1.38 -25.71
N ARG A 105 -10.20 1.16 -27.03
CA ARG A 105 -9.60 2.13 -27.96
C ARG A 105 -10.39 3.43 -27.97
N LEU A 106 -11.73 3.36 -28.07
CA LEU A 106 -12.59 4.54 -28.07
C LEU A 106 -12.36 5.40 -26.82
N VAL A 107 -12.43 4.80 -25.61
CA VAL A 107 -12.24 5.51 -24.34
C VAL A 107 -10.87 6.21 -24.28
N LEU A 108 -9.82 5.55 -24.75
CA LEU A 108 -8.48 6.15 -24.79
C LEU A 108 -8.34 7.24 -25.85
N ASP A 109 -9.08 7.16 -26.97
CA ASP A 109 -9.06 8.17 -28.03
C ASP A 109 -9.81 9.45 -27.67
N THR A 110 -10.78 9.33 -26.76
CA THR A 110 -11.61 10.43 -26.28
C THR A 110 -11.09 11.05 -25.00
N ASN A 111 -9.88 10.68 -24.55
CA ASN A 111 -9.28 11.23 -23.34
C ASN A 111 -8.78 12.67 -23.59
N CYS A 112 -9.68 13.62 -23.37
CA CYS A 112 -9.47 15.06 -23.54
C CYS A 112 -9.74 15.78 -22.22
N PHE A 113 -8.96 16.82 -21.92
CA PHE A 113 -9.17 17.67 -20.75
C PHE A 113 -9.08 19.16 -21.14
N ALA A 114 -9.75 20.01 -20.37
CA ALA A 114 -9.69 21.46 -20.54
C ALA A 114 -8.76 22.08 -19.49
N TYR A 115 -7.86 22.95 -19.92
CA TYR A 115 -6.99 23.74 -19.04
C TYR A 115 -6.78 25.12 -19.67
N ASP A 116 -6.88 26.18 -18.89
CA ASP A 116 -6.69 27.57 -19.37
C ASP A 116 -7.50 27.88 -20.64
N ASN A 117 -8.80 27.54 -20.62
CA ASN A 117 -9.74 27.70 -21.76
C ASN A 117 -9.29 27.03 -23.07
N LYS A 118 -8.36 26.07 -23.02
CA LYS A 118 -7.90 25.27 -24.15
C LYS A 118 -8.21 23.79 -23.92
N TYR A 119 -8.51 23.08 -25.01
CA TYR A 119 -8.74 21.64 -25.00
C TYR A 119 -7.48 20.90 -25.40
N TYR A 120 -7.09 19.91 -24.60
CA TYR A 120 -5.93 19.07 -24.82
C TYR A 120 -6.36 17.62 -24.95
N LYS A 121 -5.83 16.90 -25.95
CA LYS A 121 -5.95 15.45 -26.04
C LYS A 121 -4.71 14.80 -25.45
N GLN A 122 -4.90 13.84 -24.55
CA GLN A 122 -3.79 13.10 -23.98
C GLN A 122 -3.26 12.07 -24.99
N THR A 123 -2.00 12.21 -25.39
CA THR A 123 -1.36 11.35 -26.40
C THR A 123 -0.54 10.21 -25.80
N ARG A 124 -0.23 10.27 -24.50
CA ARG A 124 0.51 9.24 -23.76
C ARG A 124 -0.07 9.04 -22.36
N GLY A 125 -0.08 7.80 -21.89
CA GLY A 125 -0.71 7.44 -20.64
C GLY A 125 -2.23 7.58 -20.69
N GLY A 126 -2.85 7.67 -19.52
CA GLY A 126 -4.23 8.12 -19.38
C GLY A 126 -4.35 9.16 -18.27
N ALA A 127 -5.45 9.88 -18.27
CA ALA A 127 -5.71 10.91 -17.28
C ALA A 127 -5.86 10.27 -15.89
N MET A 128 -5.24 10.88 -14.89
CA MET A 128 -5.39 10.45 -13.50
C MET A 128 -6.83 10.68 -13.05
N GLY A 129 -7.40 9.70 -12.34
CA GLY A 129 -8.81 9.71 -11.91
C GLY A 129 -9.75 8.91 -12.82
N PHE A 130 -9.28 8.43 -13.97
CA PHE A 130 -10.02 7.53 -14.84
C PHE A 130 -9.85 6.08 -14.38
N THR A 131 -10.93 5.41 -13.97
CA THR A 131 -10.93 4.05 -13.42
C THR A 131 -10.42 3.03 -14.46
N PHE A 132 -10.81 3.19 -15.73
CA PHE A 132 -10.32 2.32 -16.80
C PHE A 132 -8.80 2.47 -17.04
N THR A 133 -8.26 3.69 -16.93
CA THR A 133 -6.81 3.92 -17.03
C THR A 133 -6.08 3.18 -15.91
N GLN A 134 -6.64 3.16 -14.70
CA GLN A 134 -6.08 2.41 -13.58
C GLN A 134 -6.07 0.90 -13.84
N ALA A 135 -7.18 0.35 -14.34
CA ALA A 135 -7.24 -1.06 -14.71
C ALA A 135 -6.21 -1.42 -15.79
N LEU A 136 -6.09 -0.61 -16.84
CA LEU A 136 -5.09 -0.81 -17.90
C LEU A 136 -3.66 -0.72 -17.38
N ALA A 137 -3.38 0.24 -16.50
CA ALA A 137 -2.07 0.39 -15.89
C ALA A 137 -1.66 -0.85 -15.10
N ASN A 138 -2.58 -1.36 -14.30
CA ASN A 138 -2.39 -2.58 -13.54
C ASN A 138 -2.14 -3.80 -14.43
N ILE A 139 -2.91 -3.95 -15.51
CA ILE A 139 -2.73 -5.06 -16.47
C ILE A 139 -1.36 -4.96 -17.16
N TYR A 140 -0.97 -3.77 -17.60
CA TYR A 140 0.31 -3.54 -18.25
C TYR A 140 1.49 -3.80 -17.29
N MET A 141 1.40 -3.29 -16.06
CA MET A 141 2.39 -3.54 -15.01
C MET A 141 2.51 -5.02 -14.67
N HIS A 142 1.38 -5.72 -14.62
CA HIS A 142 1.39 -7.15 -14.35
C HIS A 142 2.14 -7.97 -15.40
N GLU A 143 2.15 -7.55 -16.66
CA GLU A 143 2.99 -8.22 -17.66
C GLU A 143 4.48 -7.88 -17.50
N TRP A 144 4.79 -6.63 -17.17
CA TRP A 144 6.17 -6.19 -16.97
C TRP A 144 6.83 -6.85 -15.75
N GLU A 145 6.09 -6.99 -14.65
CA GLU A 145 6.60 -7.51 -13.38
C GLU A 145 6.82 -9.03 -13.37
N GLN A 146 6.39 -9.77 -14.40
CA GLN A 146 6.49 -11.24 -14.42
C GLN A 146 7.92 -11.75 -14.19
N ASP A 147 8.92 -11.07 -14.75
CA ASP A 147 10.33 -11.45 -14.56
C ASP A 147 10.75 -11.29 -13.08
N LEU A 148 10.25 -10.25 -12.40
CA LEU A 148 10.50 -10.00 -10.98
C LEU A 148 9.78 -11.03 -10.10
N ILE A 149 8.52 -11.35 -10.42
CA ILE A 149 7.75 -12.38 -9.71
C ILE A 149 8.45 -13.74 -9.83
N GLN A 150 8.83 -14.14 -11.05
CA GLN A 150 9.52 -15.41 -11.28
C GLN A 150 10.87 -15.46 -10.56
N HIS A 151 11.62 -14.35 -10.57
CA HIS A 151 12.85 -14.25 -9.80
C HIS A 151 12.61 -14.49 -8.31
N GLN A 152 11.58 -13.89 -7.73
CA GLN A 152 11.23 -14.07 -6.31
C GLN A 152 10.82 -15.51 -5.99
N VAL A 153 10.08 -16.18 -6.87
CA VAL A 153 9.74 -17.61 -6.71
C VAL A 153 11.00 -18.48 -6.69
N VAL A 154 11.98 -18.24 -7.56
CA VAL A 154 13.23 -19.00 -7.62
C VAL A 154 14.09 -18.81 -6.37
N HIS A 155 14.04 -17.61 -5.77
CA HIS A 155 14.85 -17.25 -4.60
C HIS A 155 14.08 -17.30 -3.28
N ASN A 156 12.87 -17.88 -3.27
CA ASN A 156 11.97 -17.97 -2.13
C ASN A 156 11.64 -16.62 -1.47
N GLY A 157 11.79 -15.51 -2.17
CA GLY A 157 11.53 -14.18 -1.62
C GLY A 157 10.10 -13.69 -1.85
N ILE A 158 9.80 -12.52 -1.29
CA ILE A 158 8.49 -11.89 -1.37
C ILE A 158 8.47 -10.96 -2.59
N TYR A 159 7.34 -10.98 -3.28
CA TYR A 159 6.94 -9.92 -4.20
C TYR A 159 5.53 -9.44 -3.84
N GLY A 160 5.32 -8.14 -3.81
CA GLY A 160 3.98 -7.62 -3.95
C GLY A 160 3.95 -6.15 -4.34
N ARG A 161 2.87 -5.76 -5.02
CA ARG A 161 2.65 -4.41 -5.52
C ARG A 161 1.34 -3.84 -5.00
N TYR A 162 1.36 -2.55 -4.69
CA TYR A 162 0.21 -1.70 -4.51
C TYR A 162 0.29 -0.54 -5.50
N ILE A 163 -0.48 -0.62 -6.58
CA ILE A 163 -0.49 0.38 -7.66
C ILE A 163 0.93 0.60 -8.24
N ASP A 164 1.62 1.65 -7.81
CA ASP A 164 2.96 2.11 -8.22
C ASP A 164 4.06 1.75 -7.21
N ASP A 165 3.69 1.38 -5.98
CA ASP A 165 4.60 0.96 -4.92
C ASP A 165 4.80 -0.57 -4.96
N ILE A 166 6.04 -1.03 -5.04
CA ILE A 166 6.40 -2.47 -5.01
C ILE A 166 7.29 -2.73 -3.79
N PHE A 167 7.03 -3.85 -3.12
CA PHE A 167 7.85 -4.36 -2.03
C PHE A 167 8.37 -5.76 -2.35
N MET A 168 9.66 -5.98 -2.12
CA MET A 168 10.32 -7.27 -2.32
C MET A 168 11.29 -7.59 -1.19
N THR A 169 11.62 -8.87 -1.01
CA THR A 169 12.73 -9.30 -0.16
C THR A 169 13.87 -9.90 -1.00
N THR A 170 15.08 -9.89 -0.46
CA THR A 170 16.22 -10.57 -1.09
C THR A 170 17.26 -11.00 -0.05
N ASN A 171 17.81 -12.20 -0.23
CA ASN A 171 19.01 -12.67 0.47
C ASN A 171 20.27 -12.59 -0.42
N GLN A 172 20.12 -12.06 -1.63
CA GLN A 172 21.22 -11.95 -2.59
C GLN A 172 22.05 -10.71 -2.36
N ASN A 173 23.26 -10.69 -2.92
CA ASN A 173 24.10 -9.50 -2.94
C ASN A 173 23.39 -8.33 -3.65
N ARG A 174 23.50 -7.12 -3.07
CA ARG A 174 22.90 -5.89 -3.58
C ARG A 174 23.25 -5.63 -5.06
N ASP A 175 24.47 -5.92 -5.49
CA ASP A 175 24.90 -5.69 -6.88
C ASP A 175 24.25 -6.66 -7.88
N ALA A 176 24.00 -7.92 -7.48
CA ALA A 176 23.28 -8.88 -8.31
C ALA A 176 21.83 -8.40 -8.57
N ILE A 177 21.18 -7.86 -7.54
CA ILE A 177 19.83 -7.29 -7.65
C ILE A 177 19.80 -6.04 -8.52
N LYS A 178 20.77 -5.13 -8.38
CA LYS A 178 20.89 -3.96 -9.25
C LYS A 178 20.98 -4.35 -10.73
N ILE A 179 21.80 -5.36 -11.05
CA ILE A 179 21.93 -5.87 -12.42
C ILE A 179 20.58 -6.41 -12.94
N GLN A 180 19.78 -7.06 -12.09
CA GLN A 180 18.44 -7.50 -12.50
C GLN A 180 17.52 -6.32 -12.79
N PHE A 181 17.52 -5.28 -11.95
CA PHE A 181 16.72 -4.08 -12.18
C PHE A 181 17.15 -3.33 -13.44
N GLU A 182 18.44 -3.25 -13.75
CA GLU A 182 18.92 -2.69 -15.01
C GLU A 182 18.41 -3.47 -16.23
N LYS A 183 18.35 -4.80 -16.16
CA LYS A 183 17.80 -5.64 -17.24
C LYS A 183 16.31 -5.37 -17.43
N VAL A 184 15.55 -5.32 -16.34
CA VAL A 184 14.09 -5.08 -16.38
C VAL A 184 13.77 -3.66 -16.86
N ALA A 185 14.57 -2.66 -16.46
CA ALA A 185 14.45 -1.29 -16.96
C ALA A 185 14.75 -1.20 -18.47
N LYS A 186 15.75 -1.93 -18.97
CA LYS A 186 16.07 -1.98 -20.41
C LYS A 186 14.97 -2.67 -21.24
N LYS A 187 14.24 -3.64 -20.66
CA LYS A 187 13.13 -4.33 -21.33
C LYS A 187 11.99 -3.37 -21.69
N ASN A 188 11.79 -2.30 -20.92
CA ASN A 188 10.70 -1.36 -21.13
C ASN A 188 11.09 0.08 -20.79
N ILE A 189 11.50 0.83 -21.82
CA ILE A 189 11.89 2.24 -21.67
C ILE A 189 10.80 3.16 -21.11
N ASN A 190 9.55 2.70 -21.10
CA ASN A 190 8.42 3.47 -20.59
C ASN A 190 8.20 3.29 -19.10
N ILE A 191 8.86 2.33 -18.45
CA ILE A 191 8.77 2.13 -17.00
C ILE A 191 10.08 2.60 -16.39
N LYS A 192 9.98 3.65 -15.56
CA LYS A 192 11.09 4.16 -14.76
C LYS A 192 10.85 3.77 -13.32
N ILE A 193 11.89 3.23 -12.70
CA ILE A 193 11.84 2.79 -11.31
C ILE A 193 12.90 3.51 -10.50
N ASN A 194 12.52 3.95 -9.31
CA ASN A 194 13.45 4.29 -8.24
C ASN A 194 13.36 3.18 -7.21
N PHE A 195 14.49 2.78 -6.63
CA PHE A 195 14.47 1.72 -5.62
C PHE A 195 15.44 2.03 -4.49
N GLU A 196 15.07 1.59 -3.29
CA GLU A 196 15.93 1.52 -2.12
C GLU A 196 16.11 0.06 -1.72
N ILE A 197 17.32 -0.29 -1.26
CA ILE A 197 17.64 -1.62 -0.74
C ILE A 197 18.28 -1.43 0.62
N ASP A 198 17.61 -1.89 1.66
CA ASP A 198 18.17 -1.82 3.00
C ASP A 198 17.66 -2.89 3.96
N THR A 199 18.28 -3.01 5.12
CA THR A 199 17.78 -3.85 6.22
C THR A 199 16.64 -3.20 6.98
N SER A 200 16.39 -1.90 6.77
CA SER A 200 15.25 -1.15 7.32
C SER A 200 14.63 -0.26 6.25
N VAL A 201 13.35 -0.48 5.92
CA VAL A 201 12.63 0.30 4.90
C VAL A 201 11.25 0.73 5.39
N ASN A 202 10.67 1.73 4.74
CA ASN A 202 9.30 2.17 5.00
C ASN A 202 8.41 1.75 3.83
N PHE A 203 7.31 1.05 4.14
CA PHE A 203 6.31 0.67 3.14
C PHE A 203 4.90 0.88 3.72
N PHE A 204 4.07 1.65 3.02
CA PHE A 204 2.85 2.23 3.57
C PHE A 204 3.10 3.04 4.86
N ASP A 205 2.46 2.62 5.95
CA ASP A 205 2.51 3.16 7.30
C ASP A 205 3.32 2.28 8.25
N VAL A 206 4.15 1.39 7.69
CA VAL A 206 4.95 0.43 8.45
C VAL A 206 6.43 0.64 8.14
N THR A 207 7.24 0.75 9.20
CA THR A 207 8.68 0.56 9.10
C THR A 207 8.97 -0.92 9.37
N ILE A 208 9.71 -1.53 8.44
CA ILE A 208 10.06 -2.94 8.46
C ILE A 208 11.57 -3.02 8.63
N ASN A 209 12.02 -3.67 9.71
CA ASN A 209 13.42 -3.76 10.07
C ASN A 209 13.84 -5.22 10.27
N ASN A 210 15.06 -5.56 9.82
CA ASN A 210 15.71 -6.82 10.07
C ASN A 210 16.87 -6.61 11.05
N GLU A 211 16.69 -7.05 12.29
CA GLU A 211 17.73 -7.03 13.30
C GLU A 211 18.40 -8.41 13.37
N ASP A 212 19.41 -8.62 12.52
CA ASP A 212 20.22 -9.85 12.47
C ASP A 212 19.40 -11.15 12.38
N GLY A 213 18.33 -11.13 11.59
CA GLY A 213 17.42 -12.26 11.37
C GLY A 213 16.16 -12.20 12.22
N CYS A 214 16.02 -11.19 13.08
CA CYS A 214 14.78 -10.90 13.80
C CYS A 214 13.97 -9.84 13.05
N LEU A 215 12.81 -10.23 12.53
CA LEU A 215 11.86 -9.28 11.94
C LEU A 215 11.28 -8.38 13.05
N LYS A 216 11.44 -7.06 12.89
CA LYS A 216 10.76 -6.05 13.69
C LYS A 216 9.94 -5.12 12.82
N THR A 217 8.78 -4.73 13.33
CA THR A 217 7.86 -3.81 12.64
C THR A 217 7.34 -2.78 13.61
N TYR A 218 7.18 -1.55 13.16
CA TYR A 218 6.61 -0.45 13.94
C TYR A 218 5.98 0.59 13.01
N LEU A 219 5.18 1.52 13.55
CA LEU A 219 4.49 2.52 12.72
C LEU A 219 5.49 3.50 12.11
N TYR A 220 5.41 3.66 10.80
CA TYR A 220 6.08 4.74 10.12
C TYR A 220 5.24 6.01 10.17
N HIS A 221 5.90 7.11 10.51
CA HIS A 221 5.29 8.43 10.45
C HIS A 221 6.17 9.40 9.69
N LYS A 222 5.60 10.04 8.67
CA LYS A 222 6.29 11.11 7.94
C LYS A 222 6.63 12.24 8.91
N THR A 223 7.86 12.74 8.84
CA THR A 223 8.35 13.85 9.67
C THR A 223 7.54 15.14 9.48
N THR A 224 6.92 15.30 8.31
CA THR A 224 6.06 16.44 7.96
C THR A 224 4.59 16.24 8.32
N ALA A 225 4.19 15.07 8.82
CA ALA A 225 2.80 14.81 9.18
C ALA A 225 2.45 15.59 10.45
N GLU A 226 1.50 16.51 10.33
CA GLU A 226 0.89 17.14 11.49
C GLU A 226 0.16 16.08 12.32
N PRO A 227 0.17 16.19 13.66
CA PRO A 227 -0.59 15.30 14.55
C PRO A 227 -2.09 15.63 14.50
N TYR A 228 -2.64 15.84 13.31
CA TYR A 228 -4.04 16.17 13.12
C TYR A 228 -4.89 14.91 13.29
N ILE A 229 -5.80 14.97 14.25
CA ILE A 229 -6.86 14.00 14.47
C ILE A 229 -8.15 14.79 14.55
N LEU A 230 -9.28 14.22 14.12
CA LEU A 230 -10.57 14.89 14.21
C LEU A 230 -10.77 15.57 15.59
N PRO A 231 -10.85 16.91 15.66
CA PRO A 231 -10.91 17.62 16.94
C PRO A 231 -12.12 17.22 17.77
N TYR A 232 -11.96 17.14 19.09
CA TYR A 232 -13.02 16.72 20.01
C TYR A 232 -14.24 17.68 20.04
N THR A 233 -14.02 18.93 19.63
CA THR A 233 -15.03 19.99 19.54
C THR A 233 -15.83 19.96 18.23
N SER A 234 -15.45 19.12 17.28
CA SER A 234 -16.21 18.98 16.03
C SER A 234 -17.58 18.37 16.28
N ASP A 235 -18.55 18.67 15.41
CA ASP A 235 -19.95 18.23 15.53
C ASP A 235 -20.18 16.78 15.05
N HIS A 236 -19.22 15.89 15.35
CA HIS A 236 -19.34 14.49 15.01
C HIS A 236 -20.01 13.71 16.16
N PRO A 237 -20.75 12.63 15.85
CA PRO A 237 -21.33 11.79 16.88
C PRO A 237 -20.29 11.29 17.89
N ARG A 238 -20.66 11.24 19.17
CA ARG A 238 -19.73 10.83 20.26
C ARG A 238 -19.14 9.44 20.09
N HIS A 239 -19.79 8.54 19.36
CA HIS A 239 -19.22 7.22 19.06
C HIS A 239 -17.99 7.31 18.14
N VAL A 240 -17.90 8.29 17.25
CA VAL A 240 -16.73 8.53 16.38
C VAL A 240 -15.52 8.90 17.25
N HIS A 241 -15.68 9.87 18.14
CA HIS A 241 -14.64 10.28 19.10
C HIS A 241 -14.19 9.14 20.02
N ARG A 242 -15.07 8.20 20.38
CA ARG A 242 -14.70 7.01 21.17
C ARG A 242 -13.93 5.99 20.34
N ASN A 243 -14.23 5.88 19.05
CA ASN A 243 -13.61 4.89 18.17
C ASN A 243 -12.22 5.33 17.67
N ILE A 244 -11.97 6.64 17.55
CA ILE A 244 -10.65 7.17 17.15
C ILE A 244 -9.49 6.61 17.99
N PRO A 245 -9.47 6.77 19.33
CA PRO A 245 -8.37 6.23 20.16
C PRO A 245 -8.32 4.70 20.08
N TYR A 246 -9.47 4.03 20.06
CA TYR A 246 -9.52 2.57 19.96
C TYR A 246 -8.90 2.05 18.65
N ALA A 247 -9.27 2.65 17.51
CA ALA A 247 -8.76 2.26 16.20
C ALA A 247 -7.26 2.58 16.06
N ALA A 248 -6.79 3.70 16.61
CA ALA A 248 -5.38 4.05 16.61
C ALA A 248 -4.54 3.05 17.43
N LEU A 249 -4.99 2.68 18.64
CA LEU A 249 -4.33 1.67 19.46
C LEU A 249 -4.38 0.27 18.82
N LEU A 250 -5.52 -0.09 18.21
CA LEU A 250 -5.65 -1.37 17.51
C LEU A 250 -4.68 -1.46 16.33
N ARG A 251 -4.52 -0.36 15.57
CA ARG A 251 -3.53 -0.28 14.49
C ARG A 251 -2.10 -0.39 15.03
N ALA A 252 -1.78 0.34 16.10
CA ALA A 252 -0.47 0.25 16.76
C ALA A 252 -0.16 -1.18 17.20
N ALA A 253 -1.10 -1.86 17.87
CA ALA A 253 -0.91 -3.22 18.34
C ALA A 253 -0.77 -4.26 17.20
N ARG A 254 -1.35 -3.99 16.03
CA ARG A 254 -1.25 -4.87 14.86
C ARG A 254 0.06 -4.70 14.08
N ILE A 255 0.71 -3.55 14.21
CA ILE A 255 1.90 -3.20 13.43
C ILE A 255 3.16 -3.33 14.29
N CYS A 256 3.13 -2.88 15.54
CA CYS A 256 4.27 -2.96 16.44
C CYS A 256 4.52 -4.40 16.86
N SER A 257 5.68 -4.96 16.50
CA SER A 257 6.10 -6.30 16.90
C SER A 257 6.59 -6.36 18.36
N ASP A 258 6.98 -5.22 18.93
CA ASP A 258 7.55 -5.09 20.26
C ASP A 258 6.72 -4.17 21.17
N VAL A 259 6.73 -4.49 22.48
CA VAL A 259 5.96 -3.78 23.51
C VAL A 259 6.45 -2.35 23.73
N TYR A 260 7.77 -2.11 23.65
CA TYR A 260 8.34 -0.78 23.79
C TYR A 260 7.93 0.13 22.63
N ASP A 261 7.95 -0.39 21.40
CA ASP A 261 7.50 0.35 20.22
C ASP A 261 5.99 0.63 20.26
N PHE A 262 5.19 -0.35 20.67
CA PHE A 262 3.76 -0.12 20.92
C PHE A 262 3.53 0.97 21.97
N ASN A 263 4.27 0.95 23.08
CA ASN A 263 4.11 1.95 24.14
C ASN A 263 4.55 3.35 23.68
N ARG A 264 5.61 3.45 22.86
CA ARG A 264 6.02 4.71 22.22
C ARG A 264 4.90 5.27 21.35
N GLU A 265 4.29 4.43 20.53
CA GLU A 265 3.15 4.83 19.71
C GLU A 265 1.91 5.18 20.52
N ARG A 266 1.62 4.46 21.60
CA ARG A 266 0.55 4.81 22.55
C ARG A 266 0.74 6.22 23.11
N ILE A 267 1.96 6.57 23.53
CA ILE A 267 2.28 7.92 24.03
C ILE A 267 2.07 8.96 22.93
N ARG A 268 2.51 8.66 21.71
CA ARG A 268 2.30 9.56 20.56
C ARG A 268 0.82 9.79 20.26
N ILE A 269 -0.02 8.74 20.34
CA ILE A 269 -1.47 8.82 20.17
C ILE A 269 -2.08 9.69 21.27
N ASP A 270 -1.66 9.52 22.53
CA ASP A 270 -2.11 10.33 23.66
C ASP A 270 -1.82 11.83 23.43
N ILE A 271 -0.58 12.16 23.08
CA ILE A 271 -0.16 13.53 22.74
C ILE A 271 -1.00 14.09 21.59
N SER A 272 -1.21 13.31 20.53
CA SER A 272 -2.00 13.74 19.37
C SER A 272 -3.46 14.03 19.76
N LEU A 273 -4.07 13.20 20.61
CA LEU A 273 -5.43 13.44 21.11
C LEU A 273 -5.52 14.70 21.97
N LEU A 274 -4.54 14.93 22.85
CA LEU A 274 -4.46 16.14 23.66
C LEU A 274 -4.35 17.42 22.80
N LEU A 275 -3.48 17.39 21.77
CA LEU A 275 -3.34 18.49 20.81
C LEU A 275 -4.63 18.78 20.03
N ASN A 276 -5.52 17.79 19.90
CA ASN A 276 -6.82 17.93 19.25
C ASN A 276 -7.99 18.08 20.25
N ASN A 277 -7.70 18.60 21.45
CA ASN A 277 -8.64 18.99 22.50
C ASN A 277 -9.46 17.84 23.13
N TYR A 278 -8.98 16.59 23.06
CA TYR A 278 -9.65 15.49 23.78
C TYR A 278 -9.43 15.63 25.29
N PRO A 279 -10.48 15.53 26.13
CA PRO A 279 -10.31 15.62 27.59
C PRO A 279 -9.45 14.47 28.13
N PRO A 280 -8.48 14.72 29.04
CA PRO A 280 -7.59 13.67 29.57
C PRO A 280 -8.33 12.46 30.17
N ASN A 281 -9.41 12.72 30.92
CA ASN A 281 -10.25 11.65 31.50
C ASN A 281 -10.96 10.81 30.42
N PHE A 282 -11.30 11.43 29.29
CA PHE A 282 -11.88 10.72 28.15
C PHE A 282 -10.84 9.81 27.50
N ILE A 283 -9.63 10.32 27.27
CA ILE A 283 -8.51 9.56 26.68
C ILE A 283 -8.21 8.34 27.55
N ARG A 284 -7.96 8.54 28.85
CA ARG A 284 -7.70 7.46 29.82
C ARG A 284 -8.78 6.39 29.77
N LYS A 285 -10.05 6.79 29.84
CA LYS A 285 -11.18 5.86 29.77
C LYS A 285 -11.21 5.05 28.47
N GLN A 286 -10.86 5.65 27.32
CA GLN A 286 -10.81 4.91 26.06
C GLN A 286 -9.60 3.98 25.96
N PHE A 287 -8.46 4.37 26.53
CA PHE A 287 -7.27 3.50 26.59
C PHE A 287 -7.53 2.30 27.50
N ASP A 288 -8.09 2.52 28.70
CA ASP A 288 -8.47 1.45 29.63
C ASP A 288 -9.48 0.49 28.98
N ARG A 289 -10.47 1.04 28.26
CA ARG A 289 -11.42 0.25 27.47
C ARG A 289 -10.73 -0.62 26.42
N PHE A 290 -9.73 -0.10 25.71
CA PHE A 290 -8.99 -0.87 24.70
C PHE A 290 -8.31 -2.08 25.35
N PHE A 291 -7.59 -1.89 26.45
CA PHE A 291 -6.92 -2.98 27.15
C PHE A 291 -7.91 -4.00 27.74
N GLN A 292 -9.00 -3.54 28.36
CA GLN A 292 -10.05 -4.41 28.90
C GLN A 292 -10.72 -5.27 27.83
N VAL A 293 -11.11 -4.69 26.69
CA VAL A 293 -11.78 -5.42 25.61
C VAL A 293 -10.87 -6.49 25.00
N ASN A 294 -9.56 -6.25 24.98
CA ASN A 294 -8.58 -7.18 24.41
C ASN A 294 -7.89 -8.07 25.45
N ASN A 295 -8.39 -8.11 26.70
CA ASN A 295 -7.81 -8.89 27.81
C ASN A 295 -6.30 -8.66 28.01
N ALA A 296 -5.85 -7.40 27.89
CA ALA A 296 -4.46 -7.00 28.01
C ALA A 296 -4.23 -6.04 29.19
N MET A 297 -2.99 -5.87 29.61
CA MET A 297 -2.58 -4.92 30.67
C MET A 297 -1.70 -3.80 30.12
N PRO A 298 -1.80 -2.56 30.63
CA PRO A 298 -0.88 -1.48 30.27
C PRO A 298 0.53 -1.72 30.84
N VAL A 299 1.56 -1.34 30.07
CA VAL A 299 2.99 -1.47 30.46
C VAL A 299 3.36 -0.70 31.74
N LEU A 300 2.62 0.38 32.05
CA LEU A 300 2.92 1.25 33.20
C LEU A 300 2.61 0.61 34.58
N ASP A 301 1.93 -0.53 34.63
CA ASP A 301 1.66 -1.24 35.89
C ASP A 301 2.89 -2.00 36.44
N GLU A 302 4.02 -2.06 35.70
CA GLU A 302 5.29 -2.65 36.16
C GLU A 302 6.22 -1.68 36.92
N SER A 303 5.70 -0.62 37.57
CA SER A 303 6.57 0.16 38.46
C SER A 303 6.93 -0.70 39.69
N ASN A 304 8.15 -1.25 39.71
CA ASN A 304 8.67 -1.95 40.87
C ASN A 304 8.78 -0.94 42.02
N SER A 305 7.81 -0.96 42.93
CA SER A 305 7.69 -0.04 44.05
C SER A 305 9.00 0.10 44.85
N GLN A 306 9.80 -0.97 44.92
CA GLN A 306 11.10 -0.96 45.59
C GLN A 306 12.18 -0.12 44.89
N VAL A 307 12.13 0.01 43.56
CA VAL A 307 13.04 0.84 42.79
C VAL A 307 12.68 2.31 42.96
N TYR A 308 11.38 2.64 42.90
CA TYR A 308 10.91 4.00 43.21
C TYR A 308 11.22 4.38 44.66
N HIS A 309 11.00 3.47 45.61
CA HIS A 309 11.26 3.75 47.02
C HIS A 309 12.75 3.99 47.30
N ARG A 310 13.65 3.30 46.60
CA ARG A 310 15.10 3.57 46.66
C ARG A 310 15.48 4.91 46.03
N LEU A 311 14.96 5.23 44.84
CA LEU A 311 15.16 6.53 44.20
C LEU A 311 14.66 7.68 45.09
N HIS A 312 13.47 7.51 45.67
CA HIS A 312 12.87 8.48 46.57
C HIS A 312 13.73 8.72 47.81
N GLN A 313 14.26 7.66 48.43
CA GLN A 313 15.17 7.81 49.57
C GLN A 313 16.53 8.43 49.20
N GLN A 314 17.05 8.14 48.00
CA GLN A 314 18.30 8.76 47.51
C GLN A 314 18.17 10.23 47.16
N LEU A 315 16.98 10.69 46.78
CA LEU A 315 16.74 12.10 46.41
C LEU A 315 16.22 12.95 47.57
N LEU A 316 15.75 12.31 48.65
CA LEU A 316 15.31 12.96 49.89
C LEU A 316 16.46 13.32 50.83
N HIS A 317 17.62 12.68 50.66
CA HIS A 317 18.82 12.81 51.50
C HIS A 317 20.02 13.16 50.63
#